data_AF-A0A1I8IU36-F1
#
_entry.id   AF-A0A1I8IU36-F1
#
_cell.length_a   1.000
_cell.length_b   1.000
_cell.length_c   1.000
_cell.angle_alpha   90.00
_cell.angle_beta   90.00
_cell.angle_gamma   90.00
#
_symmetry.space_group_name_H-M   'P 1'
#
loop_
_entity.id
_entity.type
_entity.pdbx_description
1 polymer ?
#
loop_
_entity_poly.entity_id
_entity_poly.type
_entity_poly.pdbx_seq_one_letter_code
_entity_poly.pdbx_strand_id
1 'polypeptide(L)'
;MQDYNRAFKEALSSTRLELVLDLCNRVKPSDLFRSPNLEQQVILSLIQQLGRNLLERTKLKCDYLQHLVKRIDELNCDPTDQFAYRTVRRVRMLATGFINEHLV
;
A
#
# COMPACT_ATOMS: atom_id res chain seq x y z
N MET A 1 3.07 12.37 -19.34
CA MET A 1 3.49 11.90 -18.00
C MET A 1 2.27 11.34 -17.31
N GLN A 2 2.29 10.09 -16.86
CA GLN A 2 1.22 9.54 -16.02
C GLN A 2 1.41 10.09 -14.60
N ASP A 3 0.44 10.87 -14.12
CA ASP A 3 0.43 11.37 -12.75
C ASP A 3 -0.22 10.32 -11.84
N TYR A 4 0.58 9.36 -11.39
CA TYR A 4 0.12 8.30 -10.51
C TYR A 4 -0.39 8.84 -9.18
N ASN A 5 0.25 9.88 -8.63
CA ASN A 5 -0.18 10.52 -7.39
C ASN A 5 -1.63 11.00 -7.49
N ARG A 6 -1.96 11.72 -8.56
CA ARG A 6 -3.33 12.20 -8.79
C ARG A 6 -4.31 11.05 -8.96
N ALA A 7 -3.99 10.07 -9.80
CA ALA A 7 -4.88 8.93 -10.04
C ALA A 7 -5.16 8.13 -8.76
N PHE A 8 -4.14 7.88 -7.94
CA PHE A 8 -4.31 7.23 -6.66
C PHE A 8 -5.08 8.10 -5.66
N LYS A 9 -4.84 9.41 -5.59
CA LYS A 9 -5.63 10.32 -4.73
C LYS A 9 -7.12 10.28 -5.07
N GLU A 10 -7.46 10.31 -6.36
CA GLU A 10 -8.85 10.22 -6.83
C GLU A 10 -9.49 8.87 -6.46
N ALA A 11 -8.78 7.76 -6.67
CA ALA A 11 -9.27 6.43 -6.31
C ALA A 11 -9.39 6.20 -4.79
N LEU A 12 -8.42 6.67 -4.00
CA LEU A 12 -8.41 6.59 -2.54
C LEU A 12 -9.50 7.46 -1.91
N SER A 13 -9.84 8.58 -2.55
CA SER A 13 -10.97 9.43 -2.15
C SER A 13 -12.31 8.79 -2.49
N SER A 14 -12.33 7.78 -3.37
CA SER A 14 -13.52 7.00 -3.63
C SER A 14 -13.78 6.01 -2.49
N THR A 15 -15.05 5.79 -2.15
CA THR A 15 -15.45 4.76 -1.18
C THR A 15 -15.31 3.34 -1.74
N ARG A 16 -14.79 3.17 -2.96
CA ARG A 16 -14.75 1.90 -3.71
C ARG A 16 -13.33 1.33 -3.76
N LEU A 17 -13.10 0.26 -3.00
CA LEU A 17 -11.84 -0.49 -3.02
C LEU A 17 -11.48 -1.00 -4.43
N GLU A 18 -12.48 -1.36 -5.24
CA GLU A 18 -12.25 -1.84 -6.62
C GLU A 18 -11.50 -0.85 -7.50
N LEU A 19 -11.70 0.46 -7.36
CA LEU A 19 -10.98 1.45 -8.16
C LEU A 19 -9.48 1.50 -7.83
N VAL A 20 -9.15 1.31 -6.54
CA VAL A 20 -7.77 1.19 -6.10
C VAL A 20 -7.15 -0.11 -6.64
N LEU A 21 -7.90 -1.21 -6.61
CA LEU A 21 -7.43 -2.50 -7.12
C LEU A 21 -7.26 -2.52 -8.64
N ASP A 22 -8.12 -1.83 -9.38
CA ASP A 22 -7.99 -1.67 -10.83
C ASP A 22 -6.76 -0.86 -11.21
N LEU A 23 -6.45 0.22 -10.49
CA LEU A 23 -5.19 0.94 -10.66
C LEU A 23 -3.99 0.06 -10.31
N CYS A 24 -4.05 -0.68 -9.21
CA CYS A 24 -2.99 -1.61 -8.83
C CYS A 24 -2.78 -2.73 -9.87
N ASN A 25 -3.82 -3.17 -10.57
CA ASN A 25 -3.68 -4.16 -11.64
C ASN A 25 -3.02 -3.60 -12.91
N ARG A 26 -3.16 -2.29 -13.15
CA ARG A 26 -2.67 -1.63 -14.37
C ARG A 26 -1.24 -1.12 -14.24
N VAL A 27 -0.75 -0.96 -13.02
CA VAL A 27 0.57 -0.41 -12.72
C VAL A 27 1.39 -1.48 -12.02
N LYS A 28 2.68 -1.62 -12.34
CA LYS A 28 3.55 -2.51 -11.56
C LYS A 28 4.03 -1.79 -10.31
N PRO A 29 4.04 -2.44 -9.13
CA PRO A 29 4.57 -1.84 -7.91
C PRO A 29 6.02 -1.34 -8.11
N SER A 30 6.84 -2.12 -8.81
CA SER A 30 8.23 -1.77 -9.11
C SER A 30 8.39 -0.47 -9.92
N ASP A 31 7.43 -0.15 -10.79
CA ASP A 31 7.42 1.11 -11.56
C ASP A 31 6.85 2.27 -10.72
N LEU A 32 5.83 1.98 -9.91
CA LEU A 32 5.19 2.95 -9.02
C LEU A 32 6.14 3.44 -7.92
N PHE A 33 6.98 2.55 -7.39
CA PHE A 33 7.85 2.80 -6.26
C PHE A 33 9.32 3.01 -6.62
N ARG A 34 9.71 3.23 -7.89
CA ARG A 34 11.14 3.35 -8.31
C ARG A 34 11.80 4.72 -8.10
N SER A 35 11.03 5.80 -7.99
CA SER A 35 11.49 7.20 -7.81
C SER A 35 10.33 8.01 -7.22
N PRO A 36 10.51 9.25 -6.72
CA PRO A 36 9.54 9.88 -5.81
C PRO A 36 8.27 10.31 -6.57
N ASN A 37 7.44 9.32 -6.87
CA ASN A 37 6.25 9.44 -7.72
C ASN A 37 4.96 9.41 -6.90
N LEU A 38 5.06 9.02 -5.62
CA LEU A 38 3.95 8.98 -4.68
C LEU A 38 4.28 9.75 -3.42
N GLU A 39 3.35 10.58 -2.99
CA GLU A 39 3.41 11.27 -1.70
C GLU A 39 3.20 10.28 -0.55
N GLN A 40 3.83 10.56 0.59
CA GLN A 40 3.72 9.74 1.80
C GLN A 40 2.27 9.51 2.23
N GLN A 41 1.41 10.54 2.12
CA GLN A 41 -0.01 10.41 2.45
C GLN A 41 -0.72 9.39 1.53
N VAL A 42 -0.40 9.41 0.24
CA VAL A 42 -0.96 8.47 -0.74
C VAL A 42 -0.51 7.05 -0.43
N ILE A 43 0.77 6.86 -0.08
CA ILE A 43 1.34 5.57 0.36
C ILE A 43 0.60 5.05 1.60
N LEU A 44 0.44 5.87 2.64
CA LEU A 44 -0.22 5.48 3.88
C LEU A 44 -1.70 5.11 3.66
N SER A 45 -2.42 5.89 2.87
CA SER A 45 -3.81 5.60 2.51
C SER A 45 -3.93 4.31 1.69
N LEU A 46 -3.02 4.07 0.73
CA LEU A 46 -3.00 2.84 -0.07
C LEU A 46 -2.84 1.61 0.81
N ILE A 47 -1.94 1.69 1.79
CA ILE A 47 -1.68 0.64 2.77
C ILE A 47 -2.93 0.34 3.60
N GLN A 48 -3.60 1.37 4.12
CA GLN A 48 -4.83 1.17 4.89
C GLN A 48 -5.92 0.51 4.06
N GLN A 49 -6.11 0.96 2.83
CA GLN A 49 -7.19 0.49 1.98
C GLN A 49 -6.95 -0.94 1.49
N LEU A 50 -5.71 -1.29 1.09
CA LEU A 50 -5.34 -2.66 0.72
C LEU A 50 -5.35 -3.61 1.94
N GLY A 51 -5.03 -3.11 3.14
CA GLY A 51 -5.03 -3.88 4.38
C GLY A 51 -6.42 -4.13 5.00
N ARG A 52 -7.50 -3.59 4.42
CA ARG A 52 -8.86 -3.66 5.00
C ARG A 52 -9.55 -5.02 4.78
N ASN A 53 -9.24 -5.70 3.68
CA ASN A 53 -9.74 -7.05 3.37
C ASN A 53 -8.69 -7.80 2.52
N LEU A 54 -7.90 -8.68 3.14
CA LEU A 54 -6.82 -9.41 2.44
C LEU A 54 -7.28 -10.71 1.77
N LEU A 55 -8.52 -11.16 2.01
CA LEU A 55 -9.08 -12.38 1.41
C LEU A 55 -9.45 -12.21 -0.06
N GLU A 56 -9.57 -10.96 -0.52
CA GLU A 56 -9.91 -10.61 -1.90
C GLU A 56 -8.67 -10.11 -2.64
N ARG A 57 -8.43 -10.62 -3.86
CA ARG A 57 -7.27 -10.25 -4.70
C ARG A 57 -5.95 -10.31 -3.92
N THR A 58 -5.84 -11.30 -3.05
CA THR A 58 -4.78 -11.51 -2.07
C THR A 58 -3.39 -11.34 -2.67
N LYS A 59 -3.11 -12.01 -3.79
CA LYS A 59 -1.79 -11.95 -4.44
C LYS A 59 -1.39 -10.54 -4.85
N LEU A 60 -2.31 -9.78 -5.44
CA LEU A 60 -2.07 -8.38 -5.85
C LEU A 60 -1.83 -7.49 -4.64
N LYS A 61 -2.67 -7.62 -3.60
CA LYS A 61 -2.55 -6.83 -2.37
C LYS A 61 -1.24 -7.14 -1.65
N CYS A 62 -0.88 -8.42 -1.51
CA CYS A 62 0.37 -8.84 -0.90
C CYS A 62 1.59 -8.27 -1.64
N ASP A 63 1.62 -8.35 -2.97
CA ASP A 63 2.70 -7.82 -3.80
C ASP A 63 2.87 -6.31 -3.57
N TYR A 64 1.78 -5.55 -3.67
CA TYR A 64 1.79 -4.10 -3.37
C TYR A 64 2.22 -3.78 -1.94
N LEU A 65 1.69 -4.49 -0.94
CA LEU A 65 1.98 -4.25 0.47
C LEU A 65 3.45 -4.54 0.81
N GLN A 66 4.08 -5.56 0.21
CA GLN A 66 5.51 -5.83 0.39
C GLN A 66 6.37 -4.66 -0.09
N HIS A 67 6.05 -4.11 -1.27
CA HIS A 67 6.75 -2.96 -1.81
C HIS A 67 6.51 -1.67 -1.00
N LEU A 68 5.28 -1.47 -0.53
CA LEU A 68 4.90 -0.33 0.31
C LEU A 68 5.61 -0.34 1.67
N VAL A 69 5.69 -1.50 2.33
CA VAL A 69 6.41 -1.65 3.62
C VAL A 69 7.89 -1.32 3.44
N LYS A 70 8.53 -1.82 2.39
CA LYS A 70 9.94 -1.48 2.10
C LYS A 70 10.12 0.02 1.89
N ARG A 71 9.19 0.67 1.17
CA ARG A 71 9.23 2.11 0.96
C ARG A 71 9.07 2.92 2.24
N ILE A 72 8.29 2.45 3.20
CA ILE A 72 8.15 3.12 4.50
C ILE A 72 9.43 3.02 5.33
N ASP A 73 10.07 1.85 5.33
CA ASP A 73 11.34 1.67 6.04
C ASP A 73 12.41 2.63 5.49
N GLU A 74 12.37 2.92 4.18
CA GLU A 74 13.22 3.92 3.53
C GLU A 74 12.79 5.37 3.84
N LEU A 75 11.51 5.63 4.10
CA LEU A 75 10.99 6.97 4.38
C LEU A 75 11.37 7.50 5.77
N ASN A 76 11.99 6.69 6.64
CA ASN A 76 12.36 7.07 8.01
C ASN A 76 11.20 7.80 8.71
N CYS A 77 9.98 7.24 8.63
CA CYS A 77 8.82 7.83 9.31
C CYS A 77 9.15 8.11 10.77
N ASP A 78 8.98 9.35 11.19
CA ASP A 78 9.23 9.76 12.56
C ASP A 78 8.39 8.88 13.51
N PRO A 79 8.99 8.21 14.50
CA PRO A 79 8.24 7.40 15.46
C PRO A 79 7.24 8.22 16.29
N THR A 80 7.33 9.56 16.30
CA THR A 80 6.29 10.44 16.86
C THR A 80 5.06 10.60 15.96
N ASP A 81 5.14 10.30 14.66
CA ASP A 81 3.96 10.12 13.81
C ASP A 81 3.29 8.79 14.13
N GLN A 82 2.51 8.83 15.23
CA GLN A 82 1.85 7.67 15.80
C GLN A 82 0.84 7.04 14.83
N PHE A 83 0.28 7.81 13.90
CA PHE A 83 -0.67 7.32 12.91
C PHE A 83 0.03 6.52 11.82
N ALA A 84 1.11 7.07 11.24
CA ALA A 84 1.95 6.35 10.30
C ALA A 84 2.51 5.09 10.95
N TYR A 85 3.15 5.20 12.12
CA TYR A 85 3.74 4.07 12.83
C TYR A 85 2.73 2.94 13.13
N ARG A 86 1.52 3.25 13.61
CA ARG A 86 0.47 2.25 13.88
C ARG A 86 -0.01 1.57 12.61
N THR A 87 -0.22 2.34 11.54
CA THR A 87 -0.66 1.81 10.23
C THR A 87 0.37 0.84 9.68
N VAL A 88 1.64 1.23 9.70
CA VAL A 88 2.78 0.43 9.22
C VAL A 88 2.91 -0.85 10.03
N ARG A 89 2.88 -0.74 11.37
CA ARG A 89 2.99 -1.90 12.25
C ARG A 89 1.84 -2.88 12.07
N ARG A 90 0.61 -2.38 11.90
CA ARG A 90 -0.57 -3.22 11.59
C ARG A 90 -0.39 -3.96 10.27
N VAL A 91 0.06 -3.27 9.22
CA VAL A 91 0.26 -3.91 7.91
C VAL A 91 1.43 -4.88 7.91
N ARG A 92 2.52 -4.58 8.60
CA ARG A 92 3.61 -5.54 8.80
C ARG A 92 3.10 -6.81 9.50
N MET A 93 2.31 -6.66 10.57
CA MET A 93 1.71 -7.79 11.27
C MET A 93 0.76 -8.60 10.38
N LEU A 94 -0.09 -7.92 9.59
CA LEU A 94 -1.02 -8.58 8.68
C LEU A 94 -0.29 -9.29 7.52
N ALA A 95 0.72 -8.67 6.93
CA ALA A 95 1.51 -9.26 5.85
C ALA A 95 2.30 -10.47 6.34
N THR A 96 2.98 -10.39 7.49
CA THR A 96 3.72 -11.52 8.06
C THR A 96 2.79 -12.64 8.52
N GLY A 97 1.66 -12.32 9.16
CA GLY A 97 0.67 -13.32 9.56
C GLY A 97 0.07 -14.06 8.36
N PHE A 98 -0.31 -13.32 7.33
CA PHE A 98 -0.88 -13.91 6.12
C PHE A 98 0.11 -14.78 5.35
N ILE A 99 1.38 -14.34 5.23
CA ILE A 99 2.43 -15.14 4.59
C ILE A 99 2.66 -16.44 5.35
N ASN A 100 2.71 -16.40 6.68
CA ASN A 100 2.94 -17.60 7.50
C ASN A 100 1.76 -18.58 7.47
N GLU A 101 0.52 -18.10 7.36
CA GLU A 101 -0.67 -18.96 7.37
C GLU A 101 -1.03 -19.55 5.99
N HIS A 102 -0.66 -18.89 4.89
CA HIS A 102 -1.15 -19.26 3.56
C HIS A 102 -0.05 -19.61 2.52
N LEU A 103 1.23 -19.43 2.85
CA LEU A 103 2.35 -19.67 1.92
C LEU A 103 3.50 -20.52 2.50
N VAL A 104 3.32 -21.12 3.69
CA VAL A 104 4.26 -22.07 4.32
C VAL A 104 3.67 -23.46 4.35
#